data_AF-A0A4Q2SDZ3-F1
#
_entry.id   AF-A0A4Q2SDZ3-F1
#
_cell.length_a   1.000
_cell.length_b   1.000
_cell.length_c   1.000
_cell.angle_alpha   90.00
_cell.angle_beta   90.00
_cell.angle_gamma   90.00
#
_symmetry.space_group_name_H-M   'P 1'
#
loop_
_entity.id
_entity.type
_entity.pdbx_description
1 polymer ?
#
loop_
_entity_poly.entity_id
_entity_poly.type
_entity_poly.pdbx_seq_one_letter_code
_entity_poly.pdbx_strand_id
1 'polypeptide(L)'
;MSNALGTVVRGLASYVRQRIDGWRTGSRASQTFLLVVLVAMVGLTALLGVLLEVIIPVAMWFLFLMVGTMLLRFVPLLVLAVVLAGVAVWTSMQSDFATPTRESALVIFALALMLAIYQSSRQRSGLPMALSEAVLTQLRDRLQRQGVVPPLPDGWRSQSATITANGPSYAGDFLVADLREGRWLEMALVDVCGKGTAVGPQALQFAGALGGLIGALPPAELMAAANAFLLRQESEESLATAVHIKVDLVTGDYTITSAGHPPALHWHLGHRGWSIDNARGMALGVIDEAEFTPSKGRLHPGEALMFYTDGVIESADRDLDEGIDWLRQVALQAVDARGFTGLPKRVLKKVSRGDDDRAMLVLERMPLTSPERDSERHRGLGH
;
A
#
# COMPACT_ATOMS: atom_id res chain seq x y z
N MET A 1 -42.46 15.24 -47.31
CA MET A 1 -42.05 15.78 -45.98
C MET A 1 -42.09 14.76 -44.83
N SER A 2 -42.69 13.56 -44.96
CA SER A 2 -42.74 12.58 -43.84
C SER A 2 -41.45 11.79 -43.60
N ASN A 3 -40.58 11.61 -44.61
CA ASN A 3 -39.36 10.81 -44.46
C ASN A 3 -38.22 11.50 -43.69
N ALA A 4 -38.13 12.84 -43.70
CA ALA A 4 -37.06 13.58 -43.02
C ALA A 4 -37.24 13.59 -41.48
N LEU A 5 -38.48 13.72 -41.00
CA LEU A 5 -38.77 13.58 -39.57
C LEU A 5 -38.46 12.16 -39.06
N GLY A 6 -38.75 11.13 -39.87
CA GLY A 6 -38.53 9.73 -39.49
C GLY A 6 -37.06 9.33 -39.35
N THR A 7 -36.15 9.98 -40.07
CA THR A 7 -34.69 9.77 -39.93
C THR A 7 -34.12 10.54 -38.74
N VAL A 8 -34.57 11.77 -38.51
CA VAL A 8 -34.16 12.56 -37.33
C VAL A 8 -34.62 11.88 -36.04
N VAL A 9 -35.85 11.40 -35.98
CA VAL A 9 -36.40 10.69 -34.80
C VAL A 9 -35.67 9.37 -34.55
N ARG A 10 -35.31 8.61 -35.61
CA ARG A 10 -34.51 7.38 -35.47
C ARG A 10 -33.07 7.65 -35.03
N GLY A 11 -32.44 8.70 -35.55
CA GLY A 11 -31.10 9.13 -35.13
C GLY A 11 -31.06 9.64 -33.68
N LEU A 12 -32.08 10.39 -33.26
CA LEU A 12 -32.26 10.79 -31.86
C LEU A 12 -32.49 9.57 -30.97
N ALA A 13 -33.32 8.62 -31.40
CA ALA A 13 -33.60 7.40 -30.65
C ALA A 13 -32.37 6.50 -30.49
N SER A 14 -31.52 6.36 -31.52
CA SER A 14 -30.26 5.62 -31.42
C SER A 14 -29.21 6.33 -30.57
N TYR A 15 -29.12 7.66 -30.67
CA TYR A 15 -28.23 8.47 -29.83
C TYR A 15 -28.61 8.39 -28.34
N VAL A 16 -29.91 8.45 -28.04
CA VAL A 16 -30.44 8.27 -26.68
C VAL A 16 -30.17 6.85 -26.18
N ARG A 17 -30.35 5.82 -27.02
CA ARG A 17 -30.10 4.42 -26.63
C ARG A 17 -28.63 4.14 -26.31
N GLN A 18 -27.70 4.63 -27.15
CA GLN A 18 -26.27 4.48 -26.95
C GLN A 18 -25.76 5.25 -25.70
N ARG A 19 -26.42 6.36 -25.34
CA ARG A 19 -26.16 7.12 -24.10
C ARG A 19 -26.72 6.45 -22.86
N ILE A 20 -27.88 5.79 -22.95
CA ILE A 20 -28.48 5.01 -21.85
C ILE A 20 -27.58 3.83 -21.47
N ASP A 21 -26.93 3.17 -22.43
CA ASP A 21 -25.93 2.14 -22.13
C ASP A 21 -24.68 2.74 -21.44
N GLY A 22 -24.28 3.97 -21.80
CA GLY A 22 -23.22 4.72 -21.13
C GLY A 22 -23.55 5.19 -19.70
N TRP A 23 -24.84 5.39 -19.36
CA TRP A 23 -25.28 5.78 -18.00
C TRP A 23 -24.95 4.72 -16.94
N ARG A 24 -24.95 3.43 -17.29
CA ARG A 24 -24.62 2.33 -16.37
C ARG A 24 -23.13 2.21 -16.04
N THR A 25 -22.24 2.79 -16.85
CA THR A 25 -20.79 2.61 -16.70
C THR A 25 -20.13 3.57 -15.70
N GLY A 26 -20.81 4.66 -15.31
CA GLY A 26 -20.27 5.64 -14.35
C GLY A 26 -19.02 6.39 -14.82
N SER A 27 -18.71 6.38 -16.12
CA SER A 27 -17.54 7.06 -16.71
C SER A 27 -17.59 8.59 -16.53
N ARG A 28 -16.42 9.25 -16.55
CA ARG A 28 -16.31 10.72 -16.40
C ARG A 28 -17.19 11.46 -17.43
N ALA A 29 -17.18 11.03 -18.69
CA ALA A 29 -17.98 11.62 -19.76
C ALA A 29 -19.51 11.48 -19.53
N SER A 30 -19.94 10.35 -18.98
CA SER A 30 -21.35 10.10 -18.63
C SER A 30 -21.81 11.01 -17.50
N GLN A 31 -20.96 11.18 -16.48
CA GLN A 31 -21.21 12.04 -15.32
C GLN A 31 -21.26 13.53 -15.68
N THR A 32 -20.35 14.01 -16.54
CA THR A 32 -20.38 15.39 -17.04
C THR A 32 -21.65 15.66 -17.85
N PHE A 33 -22.08 14.70 -18.68
CA PHE A 33 -23.31 14.85 -19.45
C PHE A 33 -24.56 14.90 -18.57
N LEU A 34 -24.67 13.99 -17.59
CA LEU A 34 -25.77 13.98 -16.63
C LEU A 34 -25.86 15.30 -15.86
N LEU A 35 -24.72 15.83 -15.42
CA LEU A 35 -24.65 17.14 -14.77
C LEU A 35 -25.16 18.25 -15.67
N VAL A 36 -24.68 18.31 -16.92
CA VAL A 36 -25.10 19.34 -17.88
C VAL A 36 -26.61 19.27 -18.15
N VAL A 37 -27.16 18.07 -18.29
CA VAL A 37 -28.61 17.88 -18.46
C VAL A 37 -29.39 18.37 -17.25
N LEU A 38 -28.98 18.00 -16.03
CA LEU A 38 -29.66 18.43 -14.81
C LEU A 38 -29.57 19.94 -14.60
N VAL A 39 -28.41 20.55 -14.82
CA VAL A 39 -28.23 22.01 -14.75
C VAL A 39 -29.08 22.72 -15.81
N ALA A 40 -29.14 22.19 -17.04
CA ALA A 40 -30.00 22.74 -18.09
C ALA A 40 -31.49 22.66 -17.72
N MET A 41 -31.93 21.56 -17.12
CA MET A 41 -33.32 21.43 -16.64
C MET A 41 -33.64 22.40 -15.51
N VAL A 42 -32.72 22.60 -14.56
CA VAL A 42 -32.85 23.60 -13.50
C VAL A 42 -32.97 25.00 -14.09
N GLY A 43 -32.09 25.36 -15.03
CA GLY A 43 -32.12 26.65 -15.72
C GLY A 43 -33.40 26.86 -16.54
N LEU A 44 -33.86 25.85 -17.28
CA LEU A 44 -35.11 25.90 -18.04
C LEU A 44 -36.32 26.08 -17.11
N THR A 45 -36.34 25.39 -15.97
CA THR A 45 -37.41 25.51 -14.98
C THR A 45 -37.46 26.94 -14.43
N ALA A 46 -36.30 27.50 -14.05
CA ALA A 46 -36.20 28.88 -13.59
C ALA A 46 -36.65 29.88 -14.66
N LEU A 47 -36.23 29.69 -15.92
CA LEU A 47 -36.62 30.54 -17.05
C LEU A 47 -38.12 30.52 -17.31
N LEU A 48 -38.76 29.34 -17.24
CA LEU A 48 -40.21 29.21 -17.39
C LEU A 48 -40.96 29.93 -16.28
N GLY A 49 -40.47 29.89 -15.03
CA GLY A 49 -41.07 30.64 -13.93
C GLY A 49 -41.06 32.14 -14.19
N VAL A 50 -39.95 32.69 -14.70
CA VAL A 50 -39.84 34.10 -15.07
C VAL A 50 -40.79 34.44 -16.24
N LEU A 51 -40.81 33.61 -17.30
CA LEU A 51 -41.59 33.88 -18.51
C LEU A 51 -43.10 33.82 -18.27
N LEU A 52 -43.54 32.92 -17.38
CA LEU A 52 -44.95 32.72 -17.06
C LEU A 52 -45.41 33.53 -15.84
N GLU A 53 -44.51 34.34 -15.26
CA GLU A 53 -44.76 35.09 -14.01
C GLU A 53 -45.25 34.19 -12.86
N VAL A 54 -44.78 32.94 -12.82
CA VAL A 54 -45.13 31.95 -11.80
C VAL A 54 -43.99 31.82 -10.80
N ILE A 55 -44.32 31.96 -9.52
CA ILE A 55 -43.36 31.71 -8.44
C ILE A 55 -43.10 30.21 -8.32
N ILE A 56 -41.85 29.81 -8.51
CA ILE A 56 -41.42 28.43 -8.34
C ILE A 56 -41.17 28.14 -6.85
N PRO A 57 -41.83 27.13 -6.25
CA PRO A 57 -41.59 26.78 -4.86
C PRO A 57 -40.19 26.19 -4.66
N VAL A 58 -39.55 26.48 -3.52
CA VAL A 58 -38.22 25.93 -3.15
C VAL A 58 -38.20 24.39 -3.18
N ALA A 59 -39.34 23.75 -2.89
CA ALA A 59 -39.51 22.30 -2.98
C ALA A 59 -39.23 21.73 -4.40
N MET A 60 -39.38 22.53 -5.46
CA MET A 60 -39.02 22.11 -6.82
C MET A 60 -37.52 21.82 -6.95
N TRP A 61 -36.68 22.60 -6.29
CA TRP A 61 -35.23 22.42 -6.29
C TRP A 61 -34.80 21.16 -5.54
N PHE A 62 -35.58 20.74 -4.54
CA PHE A 62 -35.38 19.48 -3.83
C PHE A 62 -35.49 18.26 -4.75
N LEU A 63 -36.39 18.29 -5.74
CA LEU A 63 -36.53 17.19 -6.70
C LEU A 63 -35.24 16.99 -7.50
N PHE A 64 -34.62 18.09 -7.96
CA PHE A 64 -33.36 18.04 -8.68
C PHE A 64 -32.19 17.59 -7.79
N LEU A 65 -32.19 17.99 -6.52
CA LEU A 65 -31.22 17.50 -5.54
C LEU A 65 -31.33 15.97 -5.39
N MET A 66 -32.55 15.45 -5.25
CA MET A 66 -32.79 14.01 -5.08
C MET A 66 -32.41 13.19 -6.32
N VAL A 67 -32.74 13.69 -7.52
CA VAL A 67 -32.29 13.04 -8.76
C VAL A 67 -30.77 13.12 -8.88
N GLY A 68 -30.17 14.24 -8.45
CA GLY A 68 -28.72 14.42 -8.39
C GLY A 68 -28.04 13.39 -7.50
N THR A 69 -28.54 13.15 -6.27
CA THR A 69 -27.94 12.17 -5.36
C THR A 69 -28.02 10.73 -5.87
N MET A 70 -28.99 10.41 -6.73
CA MET A 70 -29.13 9.09 -7.35
C MET A 70 -28.25 8.89 -8.59
N LEU A 71 -27.97 9.94 -9.35
CA LEU A 71 -27.31 9.84 -10.67
C LEU A 71 -25.86 10.34 -10.70
N LEU A 72 -25.50 11.28 -9.81
CA LEU A 72 -24.23 11.98 -9.85
C LEU A 72 -23.25 11.49 -8.77
N ARG A 73 -21.98 11.42 -9.15
CA ARG A 73 -20.84 11.26 -8.23
C ARG A 73 -20.56 12.56 -7.48
N PHE A 74 -19.74 12.49 -6.43
CA PHE A 74 -19.48 13.59 -5.49
C PHE A 74 -19.14 14.94 -6.15
N VAL A 75 -18.17 14.98 -7.07
CA VAL A 75 -17.73 16.25 -7.68
C VAL A 75 -18.84 16.87 -8.54
N PRO A 76 -19.47 16.15 -9.50
CA PRO A 76 -20.63 16.67 -10.21
C PRO A 76 -21.81 17.04 -9.29
N LEU A 77 -22.09 16.25 -8.26
CA LEU A 77 -23.16 16.54 -7.29
C LEU A 77 -22.91 17.84 -6.54
N LEU A 78 -21.65 18.12 -6.16
CA LEU A 78 -21.26 19.37 -5.51
C LEU A 78 -21.49 20.58 -6.43
N VAL A 79 -21.18 20.46 -7.71
CA VAL A 79 -21.48 21.50 -8.70
C VAL A 79 -22.99 21.73 -8.82
N LEU A 80 -23.78 20.66 -8.94
CA LEU A 80 -25.25 20.77 -8.98
C LEU A 80 -25.80 21.40 -7.69
N ALA A 81 -25.27 21.04 -6.54
CA ALA A 81 -25.67 21.57 -5.24
C ALA A 81 -25.47 23.08 -5.14
N VAL A 82 -24.33 23.59 -5.63
CA VAL A 82 -24.04 25.03 -5.70
C VAL A 82 -25.03 25.75 -6.62
N VAL A 83 -25.31 25.17 -7.80
CA VAL A 83 -26.30 25.72 -8.74
C VAL A 83 -27.68 25.80 -8.09
N LEU A 84 -28.13 24.72 -7.45
CA LEU A 84 -29.43 24.67 -6.79
C LEU A 84 -29.54 25.65 -5.62
N ALA A 85 -28.47 25.81 -4.83
CA ALA A 85 -28.43 26.80 -3.76
C ALA A 85 -28.58 28.22 -4.32
N GLY A 86 -27.85 28.55 -5.39
CA GLY A 86 -27.95 29.85 -6.05
C GLY A 86 -29.35 30.14 -6.60
N VAL A 87 -29.96 29.18 -7.29
CA VAL A 87 -31.31 29.34 -7.86
C VAL A 87 -32.38 29.41 -6.76
N ALA A 88 -32.25 28.64 -5.67
CA ALA A 88 -33.16 28.71 -4.54
C ALA A 88 -33.14 30.10 -3.86
N VAL A 89 -31.95 30.68 -3.65
CA VAL A 89 -31.82 32.04 -3.12
C VAL A 89 -32.38 33.07 -4.09
N TRP A 90 -32.04 32.97 -5.37
CA TRP A 90 -32.52 33.88 -6.42
C TRP A 90 -34.06 33.91 -6.51
N THR A 91 -34.69 32.74 -6.60
CA THR A 91 -36.16 32.64 -6.63
C THR A 91 -36.83 33.12 -5.35
N SER A 92 -36.14 33.06 -4.21
CA SER A 92 -36.63 33.63 -2.97
C SER A 92 -36.52 35.16 -2.91
N MET A 93 -35.54 35.75 -3.59
CA MET A 93 -35.35 37.22 -3.63
C MET A 93 -36.29 37.94 -4.61
N GLN A 94 -36.84 37.26 -5.61
CA GLN A 94 -37.72 37.87 -6.62
C GLN A 94 -39.13 38.23 -6.14
N SER A 95 -39.56 37.81 -4.94
CA SER A 95 -40.91 38.04 -4.46
C SER A 95 -41.00 39.15 -3.42
N ASP A 96 -41.89 40.11 -3.63
CA ASP A 96 -42.12 41.30 -2.78
C ASP A 96 -42.59 41.03 -1.33
N PHE A 97 -42.75 39.77 -0.91
CA PHE A 97 -43.19 39.41 0.45
C PHE A 97 -42.38 38.25 1.04
N ALA A 98 -41.70 38.52 2.16
CA ALA A 98 -41.12 37.50 3.03
C ALA A 98 -42.25 36.78 3.79
N THR A 99 -42.77 35.69 3.23
CA THR A 99 -43.70 34.81 3.94
C THR A 99 -42.92 33.83 4.83
N PRO A 100 -43.25 33.65 6.12
CA PRO A 100 -42.53 32.73 7.05
C PRO A 100 -42.38 31.28 6.54
N THR A 101 -43.26 30.85 5.64
CA THR A 101 -43.22 29.54 4.98
C THR A 101 -42.06 29.35 4.00
N ARG A 102 -41.44 30.44 3.49
CA ARG A 102 -40.31 30.37 2.55
C ARG A 102 -38.96 30.34 3.26
N GLU A 103 -38.82 31.10 4.32
CA GLU A 103 -37.60 31.10 5.15
C GLU A 103 -37.36 29.71 5.74
N SER A 104 -38.42 29.08 6.26
CA SER A 104 -38.39 27.69 6.72
C SER A 104 -38.06 26.71 5.60
N ALA A 105 -38.60 26.90 4.38
CA ALA A 105 -38.28 26.05 3.23
C ALA A 105 -36.81 26.17 2.78
N LEU A 106 -36.21 27.37 2.83
CA LEU A 106 -34.80 27.58 2.52
C LEU A 106 -33.89 26.90 3.55
N VAL A 107 -34.22 27.00 4.84
CA VAL A 107 -33.46 26.34 5.91
C VAL A 107 -33.51 24.82 5.74
N ILE A 108 -34.70 24.26 5.48
CA ILE A 108 -34.87 22.83 5.21
C ILE A 108 -34.08 22.41 3.97
N PHE A 109 -34.11 23.21 2.90
CA PHE A 109 -33.37 22.92 1.68
C PHE A 109 -31.85 22.98 1.89
N ALA A 110 -31.35 23.97 2.62
CA ALA A 110 -29.94 24.08 2.98
C ALA A 110 -29.48 22.88 3.82
N LEU A 111 -30.29 22.45 4.80
CA LEU A 111 -30.02 21.25 5.60
C LEU A 111 -29.99 19.99 4.72
N ALA A 112 -30.92 19.87 3.79
CA ALA A 112 -30.95 18.76 2.83
C ALA A 112 -29.73 18.76 1.91
N LEU A 113 -29.29 19.93 1.44
CA LEU A 113 -28.07 20.09 0.65
C LEU A 113 -26.85 19.62 1.44
N MET A 114 -26.74 20.07 2.69
CA MET A 114 -25.64 19.70 3.59
C MET A 114 -25.64 18.20 3.87
N LEU A 115 -26.80 17.61 4.13
CA LEU A 115 -26.95 16.18 4.37
C LEU A 115 -26.62 15.35 3.13
N ALA A 116 -27.05 15.78 1.94
CA ALA A 116 -26.75 15.13 0.67
C ALA A 116 -25.24 15.15 0.38
N ILE A 117 -24.57 16.29 0.59
CA ILE A 117 -23.12 16.41 0.44
C ILE A 117 -22.41 15.54 1.48
N TYR A 118 -22.85 15.55 2.74
CA TYR A 118 -22.27 14.73 3.80
C TYR A 118 -22.41 13.23 3.51
N GLN A 119 -23.59 12.77 3.11
CA GLN A 119 -23.83 11.37 2.74
C GLN A 119 -22.98 10.96 1.53
N SER A 120 -22.92 11.79 0.49
CA SER A 120 -22.09 11.52 -0.70
C SER A 120 -20.60 11.54 -0.38
N SER A 121 -20.16 12.43 0.50
CA SER A 121 -18.77 12.46 1.02
C SER A 121 -18.45 11.17 1.78
N ARG A 122 -19.39 10.67 2.58
CA ARG A 122 -19.21 9.45 3.36
C ARG A 122 -19.20 8.19 2.51
N GLN A 123 -19.93 8.16 1.39
CA GLN A 123 -19.89 7.07 0.39
C GLN A 123 -18.60 7.06 -0.45
N ARG A 124 -17.84 8.17 -0.47
CA ARG A 124 -16.54 8.27 -1.13
C ARG A 124 -15.47 7.41 -0.45
N SER A 125 -15.57 7.30 0.87
CA SER A 125 -14.81 6.32 1.66
C SER A 125 -15.62 5.03 1.65
N GLY A 126 -15.36 4.13 0.70
CA GLY A 126 -16.07 2.85 0.57
C GLY A 126 -16.03 1.91 1.79
N LEU A 127 -15.44 2.33 2.91
CA LEU A 127 -15.47 1.70 4.21
C LEU A 127 -15.65 2.79 5.29
N PRO A 128 -16.44 2.57 6.35
CA PRO A 128 -16.36 3.38 7.56
C PRO A 128 -14.89 3.43 8.00
N MET A 129 -14.36 4.62 8.32
CA MET A 129 -12.93 4.81 8.65
C MET A 129 -12.41 3.83 9.72
N ALA A 130 -13.26 3.49 10.70
CA ALA A 130 -12.96 2.48 11.73
C ALA A 130 -12.97 1.02 11.21
N LEU A 131 -13.77 0.71 10.18
CA LEU A 131 -13.81 -0.61 9.55
C LEU A 131 -12.65 -0.79 8.57
N SER A 132 -12.21 0.26 7.87
CA SER A 132 -11.01 0.20 7.03
C SER A 132 -9.75 -0.06 7.84
N GLU A 133 -9.59 0.60 8.99
CA GLU A 133 -8.44 0.34 9.87
C GLU A 133 -8.44 -1.09 10.41
N ALA A 134 -9.60 -1.61 10.82
CA ALA A 134 -9.72 -2.99 11.30
C ALA A 134 -9.45 -4.02 10.20
N VAL A 135 -9.95 -3.80 8.98
CA VAL A 135 -9.73 -4.69 7.83
C VAL A 135 -8.27 -4.64 7.37
N LEU A 136 -7.67 -3.45 7.28
CA LEU A 136 -6.24 -3.30 6.95
C LEU A 136 -5.36 -3.93 8.03
N THR A 137 -5.72 -3.77 9.30
CA THR A 137 -5.05 -4.44 10.43
C THR A 137 -5.15 -5.96 10.31
N GLN A 138 -6.34 -6.51 10.01
CA GLN A 138 -6.50 -7.96 9.80
C GLN A 138 -5.71 -8.48 8.61
N LEU A 139 -5.71 -7.75 7.49
CA LEU A 139 -4.93 -8.11 6.31
C LEU A 139 -3.43 -8.05 6.60
N ARG A 140 -2.98 -7.02 7.32
CA ARG A 140 -1.58 -6.90 7.76
C ARG A 140 -1.22 -8.07 8.66
N ASP A 141 -2.01 -8.36 9.69
CA ASP A 141 -1.74 -9.47 10.60
C ASP A 141 -1.68 -10.80 9.84
N ARG A 142 -2.51 -10.97 8.80
CA ARG A 142 -2.48 -12.13 7.92
C ARG A 142 -1.21 -12.18 7.07
N LEU A 143 -0.78 -11.05 6.52
CA LEU A 143 0.44 -10.96 5.70
C LEU A 143 1.71 -11.04 6.55
N GLN A 144 1.74 -10.47 7.75
CA GLN A 144 2.82 -10.65 8.72
C GLN A 144 2.92 -12.10 9.17
N ARG A 145 1.80 -12.81 9.34
CA ARG A 145 1.81 -14.26 9.60
C ARG A 145 2.35 -15.06 8.41
N GLN A 146 2.07 -14.64 7.18
CA GLN A 146 2.65 -15.23 5.96
C GLN A 146 4.14 -14.86 5.78
N GLY A 147 4.57 -13.73 6.35
CA GLY A 147 5.95 -13.25 6.38
C GLY A 147 6.83 -13.86 7.46
N VAL A 148 6.30 -14.79 8.26
CA VAL A 148 7.12 -15.55 9.21
C VAL A 148 7.89 -16.61 8.42
N VAL A 149 9.22 -16.61 8.56
CA VAL A 149 10.08 -17.62 7.96
C VAL A 149 9.61 -19.02 8.41
N PRO A 150 9.31 -19.95 7.48
CA PRO A 150 8.91 -21.31 7.83
C PRO A 150 9.93 -22.00 8.75
N PRO A 151 9.51 -23.00 9.55
CA PRO A 151 10.43 -23.76 10.38
C PRO A 151 11.53 -24.39 9.51
N LEU A 152 12.77 -23.98 9.76
CA LEU A 152 13.93 -24.44 9.00
C LEU A 152 14.38 -25.84 9.47
N PRO A 153 15.01 -26.63 8.59
CA PRO A 153 15.61 -27.91 8.95
C PRO A 153 16.74 -27.74 9.99
N ASP A 154 17.09 -28.84 10.65
CA ASP A 154 18.18 -28.88 11.62
C ASP A 154 19.49 -28.34 11.01
N GLY A 155 20.24 -27.60 11.81
CA GLY A 155 21.45 -26.92 11.35
C GLY A 155 21.22 -25.51 10.79
N TRP A 156 19.98 -25.03 10.72
CA TRP A 156 19.65 -23.67 10.29
C TRP A 156 18.81 -22.92 11.31
N ARG A 157 18.99 -21.60 11.39
CA ARG A 157 18.12 -20.74 12.20
C ARG A 157 17.93 -19.40 11.51
N SER A 158 16.70 -18.92 11.51
CA SER A 158 16.34 -17.57 11.10
C SER A 158 15.77 -16.80 12.29
N GLN A 159 16.16 -15.54 12.41
CA GLN A 159 15.71 -14.66 13.47
C GLN A 159 15.46 -13.27 12.91
N SER A 160 14.32 -12.68 13.26
CA SER A 160 14.00 -11.31 12.88
C SER A 160 13.59 -10.48 14.10
N ALA A 161 13.74 -9.17 13.98
CA ALA A 161 13.18 -8.20 14.89
C ALA A 161 12.78 -6.95 14.10
N THR A 162 11.68 -6.33 14.52
CA THR A 162 11.17 -5.09 13.91
C THR A 162 10.77 -4.11 15.01
N ILE A 163 11.08 -2.83 14.83
CA ILE A 163 10.60 -1.72 15.66
C ILE A 163 9.91 -0.71 14.76
N THR A 164 8.63 -0.48 15.00
CA THR A 164 7.82 0.47 14.23
C THR A 164 7.90 1.88 14.83
N ALA A 165 8.07 2.92 14.02
CA ALA A 165 8.16 4.30 14.48
C ALA A 165 6.79 4.91 14.84
N ASN A 166 5.75 4.66 14.04
CA ASN A 166 4.43 5.33 14.16
C ASN A 166 3.32 4.50 14.82
N GLY A 167 3.68 3.65 15.78
CA GLY A 167 2.74 2.74 16.45
C GLY A 167 2.36 1.54 15.57
N PRO A 168 1.37 0.72 15.98
CA PRO A 168 1.04 -0.53 15.32
C PRO A 168 0.32 -0.35 13.98
N SER A 169 0.37 0.82 13.33
CA SER A 169 -0.34 1.09 12.09
C SER A 169 0.62 1.58 11.01
N TYR A 170 0.73 0.75 9.98
CA TYR A 170 1.33 1.00 8.65
C TYR A 170 2.85 0.98 8.61
N ALA A 171 3.43 -0.22 8.70
CA ALA A 171 4.82 -0.42 8.34
C ALA A 171 4.97 -0.58 6.82
N GLY A 172 5.82 0.25 6.21
CA GLY A 172 6.27 0.07 4.82
C GLY A 172 7.07 -1.21 4.64
N ASP A 173 7.72 -1.64 5.74
CA ASP A 173 8.54 -2.84 5.82
C ASP A 173 7.72 -4.13 5.90
N PHE A 174 8.07 -5.11 5.06
CA PHE A 174 7.59 -6.47 5.19
C PHE A 174 8.62 -7.52 4.77
N LEU A 175 8.45 -8.71 5.32
CA LEU A 175 9.22 -9.91 4.97
C LEU A 175 8.27 -10.91 4.32
N VAL A 176 8.70 -11.55 3.23
CA VAL A 176 8.06 -12.75 2.68
C VAL A 176 9.08 -13.87 2.60
N ALA A 177 8.65 -15.10 2.84
CA ALA A 177 9.53 -16.25 2.81
C ALA A 177 8.79 -17.49 2.31
N ASP A 178 9.50 -18.35 1.60
CA ASP A 178 9.02 -19.66 1.16
C ASP A 178 10.09 -20.72 1.36
N LEU A 179 9.65 -21.94 1.72
CA LEU A 179 10.53 -23.09 1.92
C LEU A 179 10.02 -24.26 1.08
N ARG A 180 10.72 -24.54 -0.01
CA ARG A 180 10.36 -25.64 -0.93
C ARG A 180 11.13 -26.90 -0.58
N GLU A 181 10.38 -27.99 -0.39
CA GLU A 181 10.90 -29.35 -0.17
C GLU A 181 11.90 -29.46 1.00
N GLY A 182 11.84 -28.53 1.96
CA GLY A 182 12.80 -28.45 3.08
C GLY A 182 14.25 -28.14 2.65
N ARG A 183 14.48 -27.78 1.38
CA ARG A 183 15.81 -27.55 0.82
C ARG A 183 16.02 -26.14 0.31
N TRP A 184 15.07 -25.59 -0.43
CA TRP A 184 15.24 -24.27 -1.04
C TRP A 184 14.51 -23.24 -0.22
N LEU A 185 15.27 -22.42 0.50
CA LEU A 185 14.74 -21.28 1.24
C LEU A 185 14.85 -20.03 0.38
N GLU A 186 13.73 -19.34 0.19
CA GLU A 186 13.70 -18.01 -0.41
C GLU A 186 13.13 -17.02 0.60
N MET A 187 13.76 -15.85 0.70
CA MET A 187 13.29 -14.75 1.56
C MET A 187 13.44 -13.43 0.82
N ALA A 188 12.50 -12.52 0.98
CA ALA A 188 12.62 -11.14 0.52
C ALA A 188 12.21 -10.17 1.62
N LEU A 189 13.12 -9.26 1.96
CA LEU A 189 12.85 -8.11 2.83
C LEU A 189 12.63 -6.91 1.92
N VAL A 190 11.51 -6.23 2.11
CA VAL A 190 11.07 -5.11 1.28
C VAL A 190 10.70 -3.95 2.17
N ASP A 191 11.10 -2.76 1.74
CA ASP A 191 10.73 -1.49 2.35
C ASP A 191 10.09 -0.62 1.26
N VAL A 192 8.84 -0.22 1.51
CA VAL A 192 8.05 0.57 0.57
C VAL A 192 8.17 2.05 0.91
N CYS A 193 8.75 2.81 0.00
CA CYS A 193 8.94 4.24 0.15
C CYS A 193 7.60 4.97 0.13
N GLY A 194 7.43 5.92 1.03
CA GLY A 194 6.32 6.87 1.01
C GLY A 194 6.06 7.49 2.37
N LYS A 195 5.47 8.69 2.41
CA LYS A 195 5.12 9.37 3.66
C LYS A 195 3.61 9.39 3.85
N GLY A 196 3.15 8.92 5.01
CA GLY A 196 1.77 9.08 5.46
C GLY A 196 0.88 7.84 5.33
N THR A 197 -0.41 8.03 5.60
CA THR A 197 -1.40 6.94 5.81
C THR A 197 -1.78 6.18 4.53
N ALA A 198 -1.30 6.61 3.36
CA ALA A 198 -1.57 5.98 2.07
C ALA A 198 -0.63 4.80 1.74
N VAL A 199 0.52 4.68 2.42
CA VAL A 199 1.55 3.66 2.14
C VAL A 199 1.09 2.26 2.54
N GLY A 200 0.35 2.14 3.65
CA GLY A 200 -0.07 0.88 4.22
C GLY A 200 -0.83 -0.05 3.25
N PRO A 201 -1.92 0.40 2.61
CA PRO A 201 -2.65 -0.41 1.63
C PRO A 201 -1.81 -0.82 0.43
N GLN A 202 -0.84 -0.01 0.02
CA GLN A 202 0.05 -0.32 -1.10
C GLN A 202 1.09 -1.37 -0.72
N ALA A 203 1.76 -1.19 0.42
CA ALA A 203 2.69 -2.17 0.98
C ALA A 203 2.00 -3.53 1.18
N LEU A 204 0.74 -3.51 1.64
CA LEU A 204 -0.06 -4.72 1.83
C LEU A 204 -0.38 -5.44 0.51
N GLN A 205 -0.77 -4.71 -0.52
CA GLN A 205 -1.01 -5.28 -1.86
C GLN A 205 0.28 -5.84 -2.44
N PHE A 206 1.39 -5.12 -2.27
CA PHE A 206 2.69 -5.56 -2.77
C PHE A 206 3.19 -6.80 -2.02
N ALA A 207 3.04 -6.85 -0.70
CA ALA A 207 3.35 -8.03 0.11
C ALA A 207 2.52 -9.25 -0.32
N GLY A 208 1.23 -9.06 -0.59
CA GLY A 208 0.37 -10.13 -1.11
C GLY A 208 0.79 -10.63 -2.50
N ALA A 209 1.15 -9.70 -3.40
CA ALA A 209 1.64 -10.05 -4.73
C ALA A 209 2.98 -10.80 -4.66
N LEU A 210 3.96 -10.24 -3.95
CA LEU A 210 5.29 -10.84 -3.82
C LEU A 210 5.24 -12.17 -3.07
N GLY A 211 4.42 -12.28 -2.02
CA GLY A 211 4.20 -13.52 -1.29
C GLY A 211 3.55 -14.63 -2.12
N GLY A 212 2.82 -14.30 -3.19
CA GLY A 212 2.32 -15.28 -4.16
C GLY A 212 3.32 -15.68 -5.24
N LEU A 213 4.37 -14.87 -5.47
CA LEU A 213 5.36 -15.08 -6.51
C LEU A 213 6.65 -15.73 -5.99
N ILE A 214 7.00 -15.50 -4.72
CA ILE A 214 8.19 -16.08 -4.09
C ILE A 214 8.10 -17.61 -4.12
N GLY A 215 9.20 -18.25 -4.52
CA GLY A 215 9.26 -19.71 -4.73
C GLY A 215 8.54 -20.21 -5.99
N ALA A 216 7.62 -19.44 -6.58
CA ALA A 216 6.94 -19.77 -7.83
C ALA A 216 7.74 -19.33 -9.06
N LEU A 217 8.42 -18.19 -8.99
CA LEU A 217 9.27 -17.65 -10.05
C LEU A 217 10.77 -17.90 -9.79
N PRO A 218 11.59 -17.99 -10.85
CA PRO A 218 13.04 -17.86 -10.73
C PRO A 218 13.44 -16.50 -10.12
N PRO A 219 14.57 -16.41 -9.38
CA PRO A 219 14.98 -15.18 -8.68
C PRO A 219 15.04 -13.92 -9.56
N ALA A 220 15.58 -14.03 -10.77
CA ALA A 220 15.67 -12.91 -11.70
C ALA A 220 14.28 -12.42 -12.16
N GLU A 221 13.37 -13.35 -12.40
CA GLU A 221 11.99 -13.05 -12.81
C GLU A 221 11.16 -12.51 -11.64
N LEU A 222 11.43 -12.94 -10.41
CA LEU A 222 10.78 -12.43 -9.21
C LEU A 222 10.98 -10.92 -9.07
N MET A 223 12.23 -10.45 -9.19
CA MET A 223 12.56 -9.02 -9.10
C MET A 223 11.97 -8.21 -10.26
N ALA A 224 12.04 -8.74 -11.48
CA ALA A 224 11.41 -8.09 -12.63
C ALA A 224 9.88 -7.98 -12.47
N ALA A 225 9.23 -9.04 -11.99
CA ALA A 225 7.79 -9.05 -11.74
C ALA A 225 7.40 -8.09 -10.60
N ALA A 226 8.24 -7.99 -9.56
CA ALA A 226 8.07 -7.04 -8.48
C ALA A 226 8.18 -5.58 -8.98
N ASN A 227 9.17 -5.29 -9.83
CA ASN A 227 9.35 -3.98 -10.46
C ASN A 227 8.13 -3.61 -11.32
N ALA A 228 7.71 -4.51 -12.21
CA ALA A 228 6.55 -4.31 -13.08
C ALA A 228 5.24 -4.17 -12.28
N PHE A 229 5.12 -4.79 -11.10
CA PHE A 229 3.96 -4.61 -10.23
C PHE A 229 3.85 -3.17 -9.72
N LEU A 230 4.96 -2.57 -9.29
CA LEU A 230 4.97 -1.20 -8.78
C LEU A 230 4.75 -0.16 -9.89
N LEU A 231 5.37 -0.35 -11.05
CA LEU A 231 5.19 0.55 -12.21
C LEU A 231 3.77 0.61 -12.76
N ARG A 232 2.95 -0.43 -12.51
CA ARG A 232 1.53 -0.45 -12.92
C ARG A 232 0.61 0.31 -11.97
N GLN A 233 1.09 0.74 -10.80
CA GLN A 233 0.27 1.47 -9.85
C GLN A 233 0.11 2.93 -10.32
N GLU A 234 -1.11 3.47 -10.29
CA GLU A 234 -1.42 4.86 -10.71
C GLU A 234 -0.85 5.94 -9.76
N SER A 235 0.01 5.57 -8.80
CA SER A 235 0.59 6.49 -7.81
C SER A 235 2.02 6.85 -8.20
N GLU A 236 2.28 8.16 -8.36
CA GLU A 236 3.57 8.74 -8.77
C GLU A 236 4.71 8.48 -7.76
N GLU A 237 4.41 7.94 -6.56
CA GLU A 237 5.38 7.70 -5.48
C GLU A 237 5.59 6.21 -5.16
N SER A 238 5.24 5.30 -6.07
CA SER A 238 5.27 3.84 -5.85
C SER A 238 6.67 3.23 -5.96
N LEU A 239 7.56 3.56 -5.03
CA LEU A 239 8.93 3.05 -4.99
C LEU A 239 9.12 2.08 -3.83
N ALA A 240 10.03 1.12 -3.99
CA ALA A 240 10.42 0.23 -2.89
C ALA A 240 11.88 -0.21 -3.01
N THR A 241 12.54 -0.37 -1.87
CA THR A 241 13.78 -1.12 -1.81
C THR A 241 13.48 -2.59 -1.48
N ALA A 242 14.26 -3.51 -2.03
CA ALA A 242 14.10 -4.93 -1.75
C ALA A 242 15.42 -5.67 -1.77
N VAL A 243 15.56 -6.66 -0.90
CA VAL A 243 16.62 -7.67 -0.98
C VAL A 243 15.99 -9.05 -0.98
N HIS A 244 16.35 -9.87 -1.97
CA HIS A 244 15.97 -11.27 -2.05
C HIS A 244 17.19 -12.16 -1.87
N ILE A 245 16.99 -13.25 -1.14
CA ILE A 245 17.96 -14.31 -0.99
C ILE A 245 17.31 -15.65 -1.33
N LYS A 246 18.03 -16.46 -2.11
CA LYS A 246 17.75 -17.88 -2.33
C LYS A 246 18.90 -18.71 -1.78
N VAL A 247 18.61 -19.70 -0.95
CA VAL A 247 19.60 -20.58 -0.31
C VAL A 247 19.25 -22.05 -0.54
N ASP A 248 20.23 -22.84 -0.96
CA ASP A 248 20.19 -24.30 -0.84
C ASP A 248 20.61 -24.68 0.58
N LEU A 249 19.67 -25.11 1.42
CA LEU A 249 19.93 -25.46 2.81
C LEU A 249 20.80 -26.73 2.96
N VAL A 250 20.97 -27.52 1.90
CA VAL A 250 21.85 -28.70 1.92
C VAL A 250 23.30 -28.27 1.71
N THR A 251 23.59 -27.50 0.67
CA THR A 251 24.97 -27.10 0.33
C THR A 251 25.41 -25.83 1.07
N GLY A 252 24.46 -24.95 1.40
CA GLY A 252 24.68 -23.58 1.86
C GLY A 252 24.91 -22.58 0.74
N ASP A 253 24.83 -22.99 -0.53
CA ASP A 253 24.98 -22.07 -1.66
C ASP A 253 23.83 -21.07 -1.67
N TYR A 254 24.15 -19.79 -1.82
CA TYR A 254 23.17 -18.72 -1.83
C TYR A 254 23.36 -17.77 -3.01
N THR A 255 22.27 -17.10 -3.38
CA THR A 255 22.27 -15.95 -4.29
C THR A 255 21.49 -14.82 -3.65
N ILE A 256 22.09 -13.63 -3.56
CA ILE A 256 21.48 -12.39 -3.07
C ILE A 256 21.25 -11.48 -4.26
N THR A 257 20.04 -10.94 -4.38
CA THR A 257 19.68 -9.90 -5.36
C THR A 257 19.18 -8.69 -4.60
N SER A 258 19.79 -7.53 -4.81
CA SER A 258 19.39 -6.27 -4.16
C SER A 258 18.83 -5.29 -5.20
N ALA A 259 17.73 -4.64 -4.84
CA ALA A 259 17.05 -3.59 -5.57
C ALA A 259 16.99 -2.35 -4.68
N GLY A 260 17.99 -1.47 -4.77
CA GLY A 260 18.09 -0.24 -3.97
C GLY A 260 18.24 -0.44 -2.45
N HIS A 261 18.31 -1.68 -1.97
CA HIS A 261 18.34 -2.00 -0.55
C HIS A 261 19.77 -1.92 0.03
N PRO A 262 19.94 -1.54 1.31
CA PRO A 262 21.23 -1.55 1.96
C PRO A 262 21.95 -2.90 1.83
N PRO A 263 23.29 -2.90 1.72
CA PRO A 263 24.03 -4.12 1.45
C PRO A 263 23.95 -5.09 2.61
N ALA A 264 23.68 -6.36 2.31
CA ALA A 264 23.70 -7.42 3.30
C ALA A 264 25.09 -7.56 3.93
N LEU A 265 25.15 -8.03 5.17
CA LEU A 265 26.42 -8.34 5.85
C LEU A 265 26.61 -9.85 5.99
N HIS A 266 27.81 -10.34 5.68
CA HIS A 266 28.19 -11.75 5.85
C HIS A 266 29.17 -11.87 7.01
N TRP A 267 28.79 -12.65 8.03
CA TRP A 267 29.70 -13.06 9.08
C TRP A 267 30.59 -14.21 8.61
N HIS A 268 31.89 -13.96 8.55
CA HIS A 268 32.87 -15.01 8.30
C HIS A 268 33.44 -15.58 9.58
N LEU A 269 33.50 -16.91 9.65
CA LEU A 269 34.09 -17.60 10.80
C LEU A 269 35.60 -17.36 10.90
N GLY A 270 36.30 -17.29 9.76
CA GLY A 270 37.76 -17.24 9.69
C GLY A 270 38.38 -15.99 10.34
N HIS A 271 37.80 -14.80 10.09
CA HIS A 271 38.27 -13.55 10.68
C HIS A 271 37.30 -13.00 11.76
N ARG A 272 36.25 -13.76 12.10
CA ARG A 272 35.22 -13.42 13.11
C ARG A 272 34.72 -11.98 12.96
N GLY A 273 34.23 -11.64 11.77
CA GLY A 273 33.75 -10.29 11.48
C GLY A 273 32.74 -10.24 10.34
N TRP A 274 32.07 -9.09 10.24
CA TRP A 274 31.08 -8.79 9.21
C TRP A 274 31.76 -8.14 7.99
N SER A 275 31.62 -8.78 6.83
CA SER A 275 31.96 -8.23 5.52
C SER A 275 30.69 -7.71 4.82
N ILE A 276 30.86 -6.79 3.87
CA ILE A 276 29.78 -6.23 3.07
C ILE A 276 29.58 -7.11 1.83
N ASP A 277 28.35 -7.53 1.56
CA ASP A 277 27.99 -8.25 0.33
C ASP A 277 27.97 -7.30 -0.88
N ASN A 278 28.21 -7.86 -2.07
CA ASN A 278 28.37 -7.11 -3.31
C ASN A 278 27.10 -7.03 -4.17
N ALA A 279 25.95 -7.57 -3.73
CA ALA A 279 24.70 -7.45 -4.50
C ALA A 279 24.25 -5.98 -4.57
N ARG A 280 23.94 -5.50 -5.77
CA ARG A 280 23.54 -4.11 -6.02
C ARG A 280 22.50 -4.08 -7.13
N GLY A 281 21.67 -3.04 -7.15
CA GLY A 281 20.70 -2.80 -8.19
C GLY A 281 19.87 -1.56 -7.90
N MET A 282 19.14 -1.09 -8.90
CA MET A 282 18.25 0.07 -8.74
C MET A 282 17.04 -0.27 -7.87
N ALA A 283 16.49 0.70 -7.15
CA ALA A 283 15.23 0.52 -6.43
C ALA A 283 14.09 0.14 -7.38
N LEU A 284 13.10 -0.60 -6.87
CA LEU A 284 11.95 -1.02 -7.65
C LEU A 284 11.00 0.16 -7.88
N GLY A 285 10.37 0.19 -9.06
CA GLY A 285 9.42 1.24 -9.46
C GLY A 285 10.07 2.47 -10.10
N VAL A 286 11.41 2.51 -10.24
CA VAL A 286 12.11 3.69 -10.79
C VAL A 286 12.10 3.70 -12.32
N ILE A 287 12.48 2.59 -12.95
CA ILE A 287 12.50 2.40 -14.41
C ILE A 287 12.00 1.01 -14.78
N ASP A 288 11.50 0.83 -16.01
CA ASP A 288 10.92 -0.44 -16.50
C ASP A 288 11.95 -1.58 -16.54
N GLU A 289 13.10 -1.34 -17.15
CA GLU A 289 14.19 -2.30 -17.29
C GLU A 289 15.26 -2.08 -16.21
N ALA A 290 14.90 -2.33 -14.95
CA ALA A 290 15.84 -2.25 -13.84
C ALA A 290 16.89 -3.39 -13.91
N GLU A 291 18.17 -3.03 -13.91
CA GLU A 291 19.27 -4.00 -13.85
C GLU A 291 19.66 -4.33 -12.40
N PHE A 292 19.84 -5.62 -12.13
CA PHE A 292 20.27 -6.13 -10.84
C PHE A 292 21.55 -6.96 -11.00
N THR A 293 22.55 -6.67 -10.18
CA THR A 293 23.80 -7.43 -10.10
C THR A 293 23.74 -8.35 -8.88
N PRO A 294 23.44 -9.66 -9.05
CA PRO A 294 23.35 -10.58 -7.93
C PRO A 294 24.73 -10.94 -7.39
N SER A 295 24.81 -11.15 -6.08
CA SER A 295 25.96 -11.76 -5.41
C SER A 295 25.70 -13.24 -5.18
N LYS A 296 26.75 -14.06 -5.29
CA LYS A 296 26.70 -15.50 -5.04
C LYS A 296 27.76 -15.88 -4.03
N GLY A 297 27.41 -16.79 -3.13
CA GLY A 297 28.35 -17.28 -2.12
C GLY A 297 27.91 -18.60 -1.55
N ARG A 298 28.64 -19.05 -0.53
CA ARG A 298 28.30 -20.23 0.26
C ARG A 298 28.34 -19.85 1.73
N LEU A 299 27.27 -20.17 2.45
CA LEU A 299 27.20 -20.01 3.89
C LEU A 299 27.72 -21.28 4.56
N HIS A 300 28.87 -21.18 5.18
CA HIS A 300 29.49 -22.31 5.88
C HIS A 300 28.89 -22.50 7.29
N PRO A 301 28.99 -23.70 7.89
CA PRO A 301 28.59 -23.90 9.28
C PRO A 301 29.33 -22.93 10.22
N GLY A 302 28.58 -22.26 11.10
CA GLY A 302 29.07 -21.21 11.99
C GLY A 302 29.05 -19.80 11.40
N GLU A 303 28.59 -19.64 10.15
CA GLU A 303 28.45 -18.34 9.48
C GLU A 303 27.00 -17.85 9.46
N ALA A 304 26.83 -16.55 9.23
CA ALA A 304 25.52 -15.90 9.18
C ALA A 304 25.45 -14.80 8.12
N LEU A 305 24.25 -14.55 7.62
CA LEU A 305 23.89 -13.40 6.79
C LEU A 305 22.95 -12.49 7.57
N MET A 306 23.14 -11.17 7.43
CA MET A 306 22.31 -10.15 8.05
C MET A 306 21.75 -9.20 6.98
N PHE A 307 20.45 -8.99 7.04
CA PHE A 307 19.69 -8.05 6.21
C PHE A 307 18.98 -7.06 7.12
N TYR A 308 18.85 -5.81 6.69
CA TYR A 308 18.34 -4.72 7.50
C TYR A 308 17.79 -3.60 6.62
N THR A 309 16.75 -2.92 7.10
CA THR A 309 16.22 -1.73 6.43
C THR A 309 17.10 -0.51 6.69
N ASP A 310 16.98 0.51 5.86
CA ASP A 310 17.76 1.74 5.93
C ASP A 310 17.56 2.46 7.28
N GLY A 311 16.37 2.42 7.88
CA GLY A 311 16.10 2.95 9.22
C GLY A 311 17.01 2.38 10.34
N VAL A 312 17.72 1.27 10.10
CA VAL A 312 18.73 0.73 11.03
C VAL A 312 20.06 1.51 10.98
N ILE A 313 20.42 2.03 9.81
CA ILE A 313 21.69 2.74 9.55
C ILE A 313 21.49 4.25 9.39
N GLU A 314 20.31 4.70 8.99
CA GLU A 314 19.99 6.10 8.76
C GLU A 314 19.84 6.86 10.08
N SER A 315 20.52 7.99 10.15
CA SER A 315 20.35 8.99 11.20
C SER A 315 20.66 10.36 10.62
N ALA A 316 20.01 11.41 11.12
CA ALA A 316 20.20 12.78 10.62
C ALA A 316 21.67 13.27 10.65
N ASP A 317 22.51 12.63 11.47
CA ASP A 317 23.89 13.03 11.74
C ASP A 317 24.95 12.12 11.08
N ARG A 318 24.57 11.13 10.25
CA ARG A 318 25.53 10.17 9.64
C ARG A 318 25.23 9.88 8.19
N ASP A 319 26.29 9.73 7.40
CA ASP A 319 26.20 9.17 6.05
C ASP A 319 25.91 7.66 6.09
N LEU A 320 25.40 7.11 4.98
CA LEU A 320 25.06 5.69 4.85
C LEU A 320 26.28 4.79 5.08
N ASP A 321 27.44 5.14 4.54
CA ASP A 321 28.67 4.35 4.72
C ASP A 321 29.12 4.34 6.20
N GLU A 322 29.03 5.46 6.89
CA GLU A 322 29.30 5.56 8.33
C GLU A 322 28.27 4.76 9.15
N GLY A 323 27.01 4.78 8.73
CA GLY A 323 25.92 3.98 9.30
C GLY A 323 26.18 2.49 9.18
N ILE A 324 26.66 2.01 8.04
CA ILE A 324 27.02 0.61 7.79
C ILE A 324 28.24 0.20 8.63
N ASP A 325 29.26 1.05 8.76
CA ASP A 325 30.42 0.74 9.59
C ASP A 325 30.07 0.71 11.08
N TRP A 326 29.24 1.64 11.55
CA TRP A 326 28.66 1.58 12.89
C TRP A 326 27.85 0.29 13.08
N LEU A 327 27.00 -0.02 12.10
CA LEU A 327 26.43 -1.32 11.74
C LEU A 327 27.26 -2.50 12.25
N ARG A 328 28.35 -2.70 11.51
CA ARG A 328 29.29 -3.82 11.64
C ARG A 328 29.94 -3.86 13.01
N GLN A 329 30.32 -2.70 13.57
CA GLN A 329 30.92 -2.63 14.91
C GLN A 329 29.94 -3.04 16.01
N VAL A 330 28.71 -2.52 15.96
CA VAL A 330 27.68 -2.84 16.94
C VAL A 330 27.27 -4.31 16.85
N ALA A 331 27.09 -4.83 15.63
CA ALA A 331 26.79 -6.22 15.39
C ALA A 331 27.93 -7.14 15.85
N LEU A 332 29.19 -6.80 15.58
CA LEU A 332 30.37 -7.53 16.04
C LEU A 332 30.40 -7.64 17.57
N GLN A 333 30.20 -6.53 18.29
CA GLN A 333 30.16 -6.51 19.75
C GLN A 333 28.96 -7.28 20.33
N ALA A 334 27.89 -7.42 19.55
CA ALA A 334 26.68 -8.12 19.97
C ALA A 334 26.76 -9.64 19.74
N VAL A 335 27.78 -10.15 19.03
CA VAL A 335 28.10 -11.58 18.96
C VAL A 335 28.85 -11.98 20.23
N ASP A 336 28.12 -12.55 21.19
CA ASP A 336 28.65 -12.98 22.50
C ASP A 336 28.64 -14.51 22.63
N ALA A 337 28.71 -15.05 23.85
CA ALA A 337 28.65 -16.48 24.12
C ALA A 337 27.36 -17.17 23.61
N ARG A 338 26.30 -16.40 23.31
CA ARG A 338 25.04 -16.89 22.72
C ARG A 338 25.09 -16.95 21.19
N GLY A 339 26.22 -16.57 20.59
CA GLY A 339 26.37 -16.44 19.14
C GLY A 339 25.36 -15.45 18.57
N PHE A 340 24.66 -15.86 17.51
CA PHE A 340 23.66 -15.03 16.84
C PHE A 340 22.27 -15.09 17.50
N THR A 341 22.07 -15.94 18.51
CA THR A 341 20.77 -16.08 19.19
C THR A 341 20.35 -14.77 19.82
N GLY A 342 19.25 -14.16 19.37
CA GLY A 342 18.73 -12.86 19.81
C GLY A 342 19.48 -11.66 19.26
N LEU A 343 20.38 -11.84 18.28
CA LEU A 343 21.20 -10.76 17.71
C LEU A 343 20.35 -9.60 17.15
N PRO A 344 19.28 -9.82 16.34
CA PRO A 344 18.48 -8.72 15.81
C PRO A 344 17.93 -7.80 16.91
N LYS A 345 17.35 -8.38 17.97
CA LYS A 345 16.81 -7.62 19.10
C LYS A 345 17.89 -6.87 19.88
N ARG A 346 19.11 -7.42 19.99
CA ARG A 346 20.22 -6.75 20.68
C ARG A 346 20.75 -5.56 19.90
N VAL A 347 20.86 -5.70 18.59
CA VAL A 347 21.34 -4.63 17.71
C VAL A 347 20.31 -3.52 17.63
N LEU A 348 19.03 -3.84 17.36
CA LEU A 348 17.97 -2.82 17.26
C LEU A 348 17.76 -2.01 18.54
N LYS A 349 18.06 -2.58 19.73
CA LYS A 349 18.04 -1.83 21.00
C LYS A 349 19.10 -0.72 21.10
N LYS A 350 20.18 -0.81 20.31
CA LYS A 350 21.27 0.18 20.26
C LYS A 350 21.07 1.21 19.14
N VAL A 351 20.15 0.97 18.21
CA VAL A 351 19.78 1.93 17.17
C VAL A 351 19.01 3.07 17.81
N SER A 352 19.40 4.31 17.52
CA SER A 352 18.70 5.50 17.98
C SER A 352 17.22 5.46 17.55
N ARG A 353 16.34 6.07 18.34
CA ARG A 353 14.95 6.23 17.90
C ARG A 353 14.94 7.24 16.74
N GLY A 354 14.45 6.79 15.60
CA GLY A 354 14.20 7.62 14.41
C GLY A 354 12.72 7.60 14.04
N ASP A 355 12.41 8.35 12.99
CA ASP A 355 11.05 8.48 12.44
C ASP A 355 10.69 7.31 11.50
N ASP A 356 11.64 6.44 11.20
CA ASP A 356 11.47 5.30 10.28
C ASP A 356 11.41 3.93 10.96
N ASP A 357 10.81 3.00 10.24
CA ASP A 357 10.70 1.62 10.65
C ASP A 357 12.06 0.91 10.55
N ARG A 358 12.27 -0.04 11.46
CA ARG A 358 13.56 -0.71 11.62
C ARG A 358 13.34 -2.20 11.65
N ALA A 359 13.69 -2.88 10.57
CA ALA A 359 13.67 -4.32 10.48
C ALA A 359 15.08 -4.89 10.34
N MET A 360 15.31 -6.03 10.98
CA MET A 360 16.55 -6.80 10.84
C MET A 360 16.23 -8.29 10.80
N LEU A 361 16.88 -8.99 9.86
CA LEU A 361 16.80 -10.42 9.67
C LEU A 361 18.21 -11.01 9.71
N VAL A 362 18.39 -12.10 10.45
CA VAL A 362 19.64 -12.87 10.50
C VAL A 362 19.34 -14.32 10.17
N LEU A 363 20.00 -14.83 9.14
CA LEU A 363 20.01 -16.24 8.75
C LEU A 363 21.37 -16.84 9.11
N GLU A 364 21.39 -17.84 9.99
CA GLU A 364 22.60 -18.55 10.37
C GLU A 364 22.55 -20.02 9.95
N ARG A 365 23.71 -20.54 9.55
CA ARG A 365 23.96 -21.97 9.45
C ARG A 365 24.70 -22.37 10.72
N MET A 366 24.03 -23.14 11.59
CA MET A 366 24.60 -23.52 12.88
C MET A 366 25.89 -24.35 12.70
N PRO A 367 26.83 -24.26 13.65
CA PRO A 367 28.00 -25.13 13.64
C PRO A 367 27.57 -26.59 13.63
N LEU A 368 28.28 -27.43 12.85
CA LEU A 368 28.11 -28.88 12.95
C LEU A 368 28.51 -29.28 14.39
N THR A 369 27.55 -29.67 15.20
CA THR A 369 27.85 -30.29 16.49
C THR A 369 28.50 -31.63 16.20
N SER A 370 29.77 -31.81 16.55
CA SER A 370 30.40 -33.13 16.53
C SER A 370 29.54 -34.10 17.36
N PRO A 371 29.24 -35.31 16.87
CA PRO A 371 28.34 -36.27 17.53
C PRO A 371 28.76 -36.69 18.95
N GLU A 372 29.97 -36.34 19.40
CA GLU A 372 30.47 -36.67 20.75
C GLU A 372 29.81 -35.88 21.89
N ARG A 373 29.21 -34.69 21.63
CA ARG A 373 28.58 -33.89 22.71
C ARG A 373 27.16 -34.33 23.07
N ASP A 374 26.49 -35.10 22.23
CA ASP A 374 25.17 -35.67 22.54
C ASP A 374 25.26 -36.91 23.45
N SER A 375 26.36 -37.67 23.34
CA SER A 375 26.66 -38.78 24.25
C SER A 375 26.93 -38.33 25.69
N GLU A 376 27.45 -37.11 25.90
CA GLU A 376 27.65 -36.56 27.26
C GLU A 376 26.35 -35.99 27.85
N ARG A 377 25.47 -35.38 27.04
CA ARG A 377 24.16 -34.92 27.52
C ARG A 377 23.23 -36.06 27.90
N HIS A 378 23.28 -37.20 27.21
CA HIS A 378 22.51 -38.39 27.59
C HIS A 378 23.10 -39.16 28.78
N ARG A 379 24.39 -39.01 29.09
CA ARG A 379 25.00 -39.60 30.29
C ARG A 379 24.81 -38.74 31.55
N GLY A 380 24.59 -37.44 31.43
CA GLY A 380 24.39 -36.53 32.56
C GLY A 380 22.98 -36.51 33.18
N LEU A 381 22.00 -37.19 32.57
CA LEU A 381 20.62 -37.29 33.08
C LEU A 381 20.30 -38.65 33.73
N GLY A 382 21.33 -39.48 33.96
CA GLY A 382 21.21 -40.84 34.49
C GLY A 382 21.96 -41.09 35.80
N HIS A 383 22.07 -40.08 36.67
CA HIS A 383 22.56 -40.28 38.04
C HIS A 383 21.68 -39.60 39.08
#